data_AF-A0AAI8D1K4-F1
#
_entry.id   AF-A0AAI8D1K4-F1
#
_cell.length_a   1.000
_cell.length_b   1.000
_cell.length_c   1.000
_cell.angle_alpha   90.00
_cell.angle_beta   90.00
_cell.angle_gamma   90.00
#
_symmetry.space_group_name_H-M   'P 1'
#
loop_
_entity.id
_entity.type
_entity.pdbx_description
1 polymer ?
#
loop_
_entity_poly.entity_id
_entity_poly.type
_entity_poly.pdbx_seq_one_letter_code
_entity_poly.pdbx_strand_id
1 'polypeptide(L)' 'MPTRVKDSGDGGILRVDFGKPEEALEKIEWEEFFQIFEKNDLAFLHQDKTADGELSRFSKFVSRS' A
#
# COMPACT_ATOMS: atom_id res chain seq x y z
N MET A 1 5.12 -9.26 1.90
CA MET A 1 4.31 -9.42 3.13
C MET A 1 3.56 -8.11 3.35
N PRO A 2 2.27 -8.12 3.68
CA PRO A 2 1.54 -6.87 3.92
C PRO A 2 2.02 -6.22 5.21
N THR A 3 2.11 -4.89 5.19
CA THR A 3 2.56 -4.09 6.32
C THR A 3 1.72 -2.82 6.49
N ARG A 4 1.71 -2.26 7.70
CA ARG A 4 1.08 -0.99 8.04
C ARG A 4 2.08 -0.06 8.72
N VAL A 5 2.00 1.24 8.46
CA VAL A 5 2.74 2.26 9.22
C VAL A 5 2.06 2.46 10.58
N LYS A 6 2.85 2.50 11.66
CA LYS A 6 2.32 2.59 13.04
C LYS A 6 1.67 3.94 13.40
N ASP A 7 2.12 5.06 12.79
CA ASP A 7 1.77 6.43 13.23
C ASP A 7 1.30 7.36 12.09
N SER A 8 0.36 6.93 11.24
CA SER A 8 -0.29 7.87 10.29
C SER A 8 -1.77 8.00 10.67
N GLY A 9 -2.13 9.12 11.31
CA GLY A 9 -3.51 9.42 11.72
C GLY A 9 -4.52 9.27 10.57
N ASP A 10 -5.72 8.80 10.89
CA ASP A 10 -6.92 8.50 10.07
C ASP A 10 -6.76 7.81 8.70
N GLY A 11 -5.54 7.62 8.21
CA GLY A 11 -5.23 7.10 6.89
C GLY A 11 -3.90 6.36 6.91
N GLY A 12 -3.78 5.39 7.83
CA GLY A 12 -2.62 4.52 7.94
C GLY A 12 -2.22 3.96 6.58
N ILE A 13 -0.98 4.19 6.17
CA ILE A 13 -0.50 3.78 4.85
C ILE A 13 -0.38 2.24 4.84
N LEU A 14 -1.28 1.57 4.11
CA LEU A 14 -1.09 0.17 3.73
C LEU A 14 0.10 0.06 2.77
N ARG A 15 1.00 -0.89 3.03
CA ARG A 15 2.11 -1.20 2.13
C ARG A 15 2.18 -2.70 1.88
N VAL A 16 2.68 -3.06 0.70
CA VAL A 16 3.12 -4.41 0.41
C VAL A 16 4.64 -4.36 0.34
N ASP A 17 5.29 -4.94 1.35
CA ASP A 17 6.74 -5.01 1.39
C ASP A 17 7.22 -6.22 0.55
N PHE A 18 8.04 -5.93 -0.47
CA PHE A 18 8.65 -6.91 -1.37
C PHE A 18 10.12 -7.20 -1.03
N GLY A 19 10.66 -6.59 0.02
CA GLY A 19 12.08 -6.63 0.38
C GLY A 19 12.33 -7.07 1.82
N LYS A 20 13.38 -6.52 2.42
CA LYS A 20 13.70 -6.77 3.83
C LYS A 20 12.77 -5.94 4.72
N PRO A 21 12.28 -6.49 5.84
CA PRO A 21 11.42 -5.76 6.77
C PRO A 21 12.08 -4.45 7.22
N GLU A 22 11.35 -3.35 7.12
CA GLU A 22 11.76 -2.05 7.68
C GLU A 22 11.24 -1.89 9.11
N GLU A 23 12.03 -1.33 10.03
CA GLU A 23 11.66 -1.18 11.45
C GLU A 23 10.43 -0.29 11.68
N ALA A 24 10.16 0.64 10.75
CA ALA A 24 9.00 1.54 10.80
C ALA A 24 7.68 0.88 10.34
N LEU A 25 7.74 -0.36 9.87
CA LEU A 25 6.61 -1.09 9.32
C LEU A 25 6.20 -2.23 10.25
N GLU A 26 4.92 -2.27 10.60
CA GLU A 26 4.32 -3.40 11.30
C GLU A 26 3.86 -4.44 10.28
N LYS A 27 4.26 -5.70 10.46
CA LYS A 27 3.72 -6.80 9.67
C LYS A 27 2.30 -7.07 10.13
N ILE A 28 1.40 -7.17 9.17
CA ILE A 28 0.01 -7.58 9.40
C ILE A 28 -0.27 -8.85 8.59
N GLU A 29 -1.35 -9.55 8.93
CA GLU A 29 -1.82 -10.67 8.13
C GLU A 29 -2.59 -10.17 6.91
N TRP A 30 -2.70 -11.02 5.88
CA TRP A 30 -3.46 -10.69 4.67
C TRP A 30 -4.94 -10.39 4.95
N GLU A 31 -5.52 -11.09 5.90
CA GLU A 31 -6.90 -10.86 6.34
C GLU A 31 -7.10 -9.43 6.86
N GLU A 32 -6.21 -8.97 7.75
CA GLU A 32 -6.25 -7.60 8.28
C GLU A 32 -6.00 -6.56 7.18
N PHE A 33 -5.09 -6.86 6.25
CA PHE A 33 -4.83 -6.00 5.09
C PHE A 33 -6.10 -5.74 4.27
N PHE A 34 -6.84 -6.79 3.90
CA PHE A 34 -8.06 -6.64 3.11
C PHE A 34 -9.18 -5.95 3.88
N GLN A 35 -9.31 -6.23 5.19
CA GLN A 35 -10.27 -5.53 6.05
C GLN A 35 -10.01 -4.02 6.08
N ILE A 36 -8.74 -3.60 6.23
CA ILE A 36 -8.37 -2.17 6.19
C ILE A 36 -8.63 -1.60 4.79
N PHE A 37 -8.27 -2.32 3.73
CA PHE A 37 -8.44 -1.88 2.35
C PHE A 37 -9.91 -1.60 2.00
N GLU A 38 -10.80 -2.53 2.34
CA GLU A 38 -12.24 -2.40 2.09
C GLU A 38 -12.89 -1.37 3.00
N LYS A 39 -12.55 -1.36 4.29
CA LYS A 39 -13.12 -0.40 5.26
C LYS A 39 -12.84 1.06 4.88
N ASN A 40 -11.68 1.32 4.28
CA ASN A 40 -11.28 2.67 3.85
C ASN A 40 -11.65 2.98 2.38
N ASP A 41 -12.42 2.09 1.73
CA ASP A 41 -12.85 2.22 0.32
C ASP A 41 -11.70 2.58 -0.63
N LEU A 42 -10.61 1.81 -0.55
CA LEU A 42 -9.39 2.10 -1.31
C LEU A 42 -9.41 1.47 -2.71
N ALA A 43 -8.73 2.14 -3.64
CA ALA A 43 -8.37 1.63 -4.96
C ALA A 43 -6.84 1.50 -5.07
N PHE A 44 -6.37 0.51 -5.84
CA PHE A 44 -4.97 0.36 -6.19
C PHE A 44 -4.70 1.08 -7.51
N LEU A 45 -4.03 2.24 -7.43
CA LEU A 45 -3.53 2.96 -8.58
C LEU A 45 -2.15 2.44 -8.92
N HIS A 46 -1.96 1.92 -10.14
CA HIS A 46 -0.66 1.60 -10.69
C HIS A 46 -0.42 2.36 -11.99
N GLN A 47 0.85 2.54 -12.31
CA GLN A 47 1.29 3.03 -13.61
C GLN A 47 2.03 1.90 -14.31
N ASP A 48 1.70 1.61 -15.57
CA ASP A 48 2.38 0.56 -16.33
C ASP A 48 3.72 1.01 -16.90
N LYS A 49 3.76 2.25 -17.42
CA LYS A 49 4.94 2.82 -18.06
C LYS A 49 5.24 4.24 -17.59
N THR A 50 6.52 4.58 -17.50
CA THR A 50 6.98 5.95 -17.27
C THR A 50 6.72 6.82 -18.50
N ALA A 51 6.92 8.14 -18.38
CA ALA A 51 6.80 9.05 -19.52
C ALA A 51 7.76 8.69 -20.67
N ASP A 52 8.90 8.09 -20.33
CA ASP A 52 9.92 7.63 -21.27
C ASP A 52 9.65 6.21 -21.81
N GLY A 53 8.52 5.59 -21.45
CA GLY A 53 8.08 4.30 -21.95
C GLY A 53 8.66 3.07 -21.23
N GLU A 54 9.48 3.27 -20.20
CA GLU A 54 10.04 2.19 -19.36
C GLU A 54 8.98 1.60 -18.42
N LEU A 55 9.19 0.37 -17.93
CA LEU A 55 8.31 -0.24 -16.94
C LEU A 55 8.29 0.60 -15.66
N SER A 56 7.10 1.02 -15.23
CA SER A 56 6.98 1.80 -14.00
C SER A 56 6.87 0.91 -12.76
N ARG A 57 7.48 1.38 -11.68
CA ARG A 57 7.38 0.79 -10.33
C ARG A 57 6.40 1.54 -9.44
N PHE A 58 5.69 2.52 -9.99
CA PHE A 58 4.79 3.35 -9.23
C PHE A 58 3.49 2.61 -8.94
N SER A 59 3.17 2.50 -7.65
CA SER A 59 1.86 2.07 -7.19
C SER A 59 1.50 2.77 -5.88
N LYS A 60 0.21 3.04 -5.69
CA LYS A 60 -0.32 3.74 -4.52
C LYS A 60 -1.76 3.31 -4.24
N PHE A 61 -2.13 3.22 -2.97
CA PHE A 61 -3.54 3.13 -2.57
C PHE A 61 -4.15 4.54 -2.47
N VAL A 62 -5.31 4.73 -3.08
CA VAL A 62 -6.04 6.01 -3.12
C VAL A 62 -7.48 5.79 -2.68
N SER A 63 -8.15 6.82 -2.17
CA SER A 63 -9.62 6.78 -1.97
C SER A 63 -10.31 6.53 -3.31
N ARG A 64 -11.37 5.71 -3.33
CA ARG A 64 -12.25 5.54 -4.48
C ARG A 64 -13.19 6.72 -4.72
N SER A 65 -13.35 7.60 -3.74
CA SER A 65 -14.20 8.81 -3.78
C SER A 65 -13.42 10.10 -3.60
#